data_AF-J9CTY3-F1
#
_entry.id   AF-J9CTY3-F1
#
_cell.length_a   1.000
_cell.length_b   1.000
_cell.length_c   1.000
_cell.angle_alpha   90.00
_cell.angle_beta   90.00
_cell.angle_gamma   90.00
#
_symmetry.space_group_name_H-M   'P 1'
#
loop_
_entity.id
_entity.type
_entity.pdbx_description
1 polymer ?
#
loop_
_entity_poly.entity_id
_entity_poly.type
_entity_poly.pdbx_seq_one_letter_code
_entity_poly.pdbx_strand_id
1 'polypeptide(L)'
;MKSLISMRVKSRHPMAKLMLSMVGAFAEFERSMIKRRQAEGIALAKARGVYKGRQRSVTDAQIKEIRAMMEMGVPLSVAARKVRVSRTTAYKYLKTDSVK
;
A
#
# COMPACT_ATOMS: atom_id res chain seq x y z
N MET A 1 -17.54 2.80 -45.19
CA MET A 1 -16.18 2.24 -45.41
C MET A 1 -15.19 2.96 -44.48
N LYS A 2 -15.16 2.68 -43.17
CA LYS A 2 -14.20 1.78 -42.50
C LYS A 2 -12.84 1.64 -43.20
N SER A 3 -11.88 2.46 -42.76
CA SER A 3 -10.45 2.10 -42.72
C SER A 3 -9.77 2.97 -41.67
N LEU A 4 -10.16 2.77 -40.41
CA LEU A 4 -9.37 3.20 -39.26
C LEU A 4 -8.12 2.32 -39.20
N ILE A 5 -6.96 2.96 -39.03
CA ILE A 5 -5.88 2.55 -38.13
C ILE A 5 -5.66 1.03 -38.08
N SER A 6 -4.90 0.52 -39.04
CA SER A 6 -4.33 -0.84 -38.97
C SER A 6 -2.85 -0.76 -39.29
N MET A 7 -2.04 -0.24 -38.36
CA MET A 7 -0.60 -0.53 -38.35
C MET A 7 -0.43 -1.97 -37.83
N ARG A 8 -0.73 -2.94 -38.71
CA ARG A 8 -0.51 -4.35 -38.46
C ARG A 8 0.99 -4.59 -38.64
N VAL A 9 1.76 -4.52 -37.55
CA VAL A 9 3.17 -4.93 -37.56
C VAL A 9 3.21 -6.40 -37.95
N LYS A 10 3.51 -6.69 -39.23
CA LYS A 10 3.74 -8.06 -39.69
C LYS A 10 5.08 -8.50 -39.12
N SER A 11 5.02 -9.28 -38.04
CA SER A 11 6.12 -9.81 -37.23
C SER A 11 7.02 -10.87 -37.92
N ARG A 12 7.26 -10.75 -39.23
CA ARG A 12 8.12 -11.68 -40.00
C ARG A 12 9.36 -11.03 -40.62
N HIS A 13 9.56 -9.72 -40.44
CA HIS A 13 10.76 -9.03 -40.95
C HIS A 13 11.84 -8.97 -39.85
N PRO A 14 13.07 -9.47 -40.07
CA PRO A 14 14.14 -9.47 -39.05
C PRO A 14 14.41 -8.08 -38.43
N MET A 15 14.33 -7.02 -39.25
CA MET A 15 14.49 -5.64 -38.76
C MET A 15 13.39 -5.21 -37.77
N ALA A 16 12.14 -5.62 -37.99
CA ALA A 16 11.04 -5.28 -37.08
C ALA A 16 11.21 -5.97 -35.72
N LYS A 17 11.75 -7.20 -35.71
CA LYS A 17 12.09 -7.92 -34.48
C LYS A 17 13.22 -7.22 -33.72
N LEU A 18 14.28 -6.81 -34.42
CA LEU A 18 15.39 -6.07 -33.82
C LEU A 18 14.92 -4.75 -33.18
N MET A 19 14.12 -3.97 -33.90
CA MET A 19 13.61 -2.70 -33.40
C MET A 19 12.70 -2.89 -32.18
N LEU A 20 11.82 -3.91 -32.20
CA LEU A 20 10.99 -4.22 -31.04
C LEU A 20 11.83 -4.61 -29.81
N SER A 21 12.87 -5.44 -30.00
CA SER A 21 13.79 -5.81 -28.93
C SER A 21 14.56 -4.61 -28.38
N MET A 22 15.02 -3.71 -29.25
CA MET A 22 15.72 -2.50 -28.83
C MET A 22 14.82 -1.58 -28.00
N VAL A 23 13.59 -1.31 -28.47
CA VAL A 23 12.62 -0.50 -27.73
C VAL A 23 12.24 -1.15 -26.40
N GLY A 24 12.10 -2.49 -26.36
CA GLY A 24 11.88 -3.23 -25.12
C GLY A 24 13.04 -3.05 -24.12
N ALA A 25 14.27 -3.19 -24.58
CA ALA A 25 15.46 -3.01 -23.74
C ALA A 25 15.57 -1.58 -23.21
N PHE A 26 15.26 -0.56 -24.02
CA PHE A 26 15.23 0.83 -23.58
C PHE A 26 14.14 1.08 -22.52
N ALA A 27 12.94 0.52 -22.71
CA ALA A 27 11.86 0.65 -21.74
C ALA A 27 12.22 0.00 -20.39
N GLU A 28 12.90 -1.15 -20.40
CA GLU A 28 13.41 -1.79 -19.19
C GLU A 28 14.49 -0.95 -18.51
N PHE A 29 15.43 -0.41 -19.29
CA PHE A 29 16.47 0.48 -18.80
C PHE A 29 15.88 1.71 -18.10
N GLU A 30 14.96 2.42 -18.74
CA GLU A 30 14.29 3.59 -18.16
C GLU A 30 13.54 3.23 -16.88
N ARG A 31 12.80 2.11 -16.88
CA ARG A 31 12.09 1.62 -15.69
C ARG A 31 13.06 1.33 -14.53
N SER A 32 14.23 0.77 -14.82
CA SER A 32 15.26 0.51 -13.81
C SER A 32 15.81 1.82 -13.22
N MET A 33 16.04 2.84 -14.05
CA MET A 33 16.52 4.16 -13.64
C MET A 33 15.50 4.90 -12.77
N ILE A 34 14.21 4.86 -13.13
CA ILE A 34 13.13 5.44 -12.32
C ILE A 34 13.08 4.79 -10.94
N LYS A 35 13.13 3.45 -10.87
CA LYS A 35 13.12 2.72 -9.60
C LYS A 35 14.33 3.06 -8.72
N ARG A 36 15.52 3.20 -9.33
CA ARG A 36 16.73 3.58 -8.60
C ARG A 36 16.58 4.95 -7.94
N ARG A 37 16.16 5.97 -8.71
CA ARG A 37 15.91 7.32 -8.19
C ARG A 37 14.82 7.34 -7.12
N GLN A 38 13.75 6.57 -7.31
CA GLN A 38 12.71 6.42 -6.30
C GLN A 38 13.27 5.83 -4.99
N ALA A 39 14.09 4.79 -5.08
CA ALA A 39 14.71 4.16 -3.91
C ALA A 39 15.64 5.13 -3.16
N GLU A 40 16.45 5.90 -3.88
CA GLU A 40 17.29 6.97 -3.32
C GLU A 40 16.44 8.03 -2.59
N GLY A 41 15.35 8.48 -3.21
CA GLY A 41 14.41 9.42 -2.58
C GLY A 41 13.72 8.86 -1.33
N ILE A 42 13.29 7.59 -1.37
CA ILE A 42 12.71 6.89 -0.22
C ILE A 42 13.74 6.78 0.91
N ALA A 43 15.00 6.45 0.61
CA ALA A 43 16.06 6.34 1.61
C ALA A 43 16.29 7.69 2.32
N LEU A 44 16.35 8.78 1.57
CA LEU A 44 16.47 10.13 2.13
C LEU A 44 15.25 10.51 2.99
N ALA A 45 14.04 10.22 2.53
CA ALA A 45 12.82 10.50 3.28
C ALA A 45 12.68 9.62 4.55
N LYS A 46 13.19 8.38 4.54
CA LYS A 46 13.34 7.54 5.73
C LYS A 46 14.35 8.13 6.72
N ALA A 47 15.52 8.56 6.24
CA ALA A 47 16.52 9.22 7.08
C ALA A 47 16.00 10.51 7.73
N ARG A 48 15.15 11.27 7.02
CA ARG A 48 14.44 12.44 7.55
C ARG A 48 13.25 12.10 8.47
N GLY A 49 12.90 10.83 8.65
CA GLY A 49 11.80 10.40 9.51
C GLY A 49 10.40 10.75 8.99
N VAL A 50 10.24 11.00 7.69
CA VAL A 50 8.93 11.38 7.09
C VAL A 50 7.93 10.22 7.12
N TYR A 51 8.41 8.99 6.95
CA TYR A 51 7.57 7.80 6.96
C TYR A 51 7.13 7.41 8.38
N LYS A 52 5.89 7.79 8.75
CA LYS A 52 5.26 7.43 10.03
C LYS A 52 4.39 6.16 9.96
N GLY A 53 4.48 5.43 8.85
CA GLY A 53 3.64 4.26 8.59
C GLY A 53 2.18 4.62 8.36
N ARG A 54 1.31 3.60 8.44
CA ARG A 54 -0.15 3.81 8.34
C ARG A 54 -0.64 4.52 9.59
N GLN A 55 -1.42 5.58 9.41
CA GLN A 55 -2.08 6.24 10.55
C GLN A 55 -3.01 5.26 11.27
N ARG A 56 -3.12 5.45 12.60
CA ARG A 56 -3.99 4.63 13.44
C ARG A 56 -5.42 4.75 12.93
N SER A 57 -6.10 3.60 12.81
CA SER A 57 -7.49 3.52 12.37
C SER A 57 -8.50 3.73 13.50
N VAL A 58 -8.03 4.02 14.71
CA VAL A 58 -8.83 4.17 15.93
C VAL A 58 -8.26 5.30 16.77
N THR A 59 -9.12 5.98 17.50
CA THR A 59 -8.74 7.03 18.45
C THR A 59 -8.49 6.45 19.84
N ASP A 60 -7.77 7.18 20.69
CA ASP A 60 -7.54 6.78 22.07
C ASP A 60 -8.83 6.77 22.90
N ALA A 61 -9.78 7.68 22.59
CA ALA A 61 -11.09 7.70 23.21
C ALA A 61 -11.85 6.38 22.97
N GLN A 62 -11.82 5.86 21.73
CA GLN A 62 -12.48 4.60 21.41
C GLN A 62 -11.87 3.42 22.18
N ILE A 63 -10.54 3.38 22.33
CA ILE A 63 -9.87 2.31 23.08
C ILE A 63 -10.18 2.39 24.58
N LYS A 64 -10.20 3.61 25.15
CA LYS A 64 -10.59 3.84 26.54
C LYS A 64 -12.03 3.41 26.79
N GLU A 65 -12.95 3.76 25.90
CA GLU A 65 -14.36 3.38 26.01
C GLU A 65 -14.53 1.85 25.95
N ILE A 66 -13.84 1.17 25.03
CA ILE A 66 -13.84 -0.30 24.96
C ILE A 66 -13.30 -0.91 26.26
N ARG A 67 -12.22 -0.35 26.83
CA ARG A 67 -11.65 -0.84 28.10
C ARG A 67 -12.62 -0.68 29.26
N ALA A 68 -13.25 0.49 29.41
CA ALA A 68 -14.25 0.73 30.45
C ALA A 68 -15.43 -0.25 30.33
N MET A 69 -15.90 -0.53 29.11
CA MET A 69 -16.95 -1.54 28.91
C MET A 69 -16.50 -2.95 29.30
N MET A 70 -15.25 -3.31 29.02
CA MET A 70 -14.69 -4.60 29.43
C MET A 70 -14.55 -4.74 30.95
N GLU A 71 -14.20 -3.66 31.66
CA GLU A 71 -14.15 -3.62 33.13
C GLU A 71 -15.54 -3.79 33.76
N MET A 72 -16.59 -3.32 33.09
CA MET A 72 -17.99 -3.58 33.46
C MET A 72 -18.46 -5.00 33.07
N GLY A 73 -17.59 -5.87 32.58
CA GLY A 73 -17.91 -7.25 32.19
C GLY A 73 -18.50 -7.42 30.79
N VAL A 74 -18.54 -6.36 29.97
CA VAL A 74 -19.05 -6.46 28.59
C VAL A 74 -18.03 -7.19 27.70
N PRO A 75 -18.44 -8.21 26.92
CA PRO A 75 -17.55 -8.89 26.00
C PRO A 75 -16.93 -7.94 24.96
N LEU A 76 -15.64 -8.13 24.65
CA LEU A 76 -14.88 -7.31 23.69
C LEU A 76 -15.60 -7.16 22.32
N SER A 77 -16.25 -8.21 21.84
CA SER A 77 -16.98 -8.18 20.56
C SER A 77 -18.15 -7.18 20.57
N VAL A 78 -18.85 -7.08 21.70
CA VAL A 78 -19.99 -6.18 21.89
C VAL A 78 -19.50 -4.76 22.07
N ALA A 79 -18.49 -4.55 22.93
CA ALA A 79 -17.87 -3.25 23.16
C ALA A 79 -17.28 -2.66 21.87
N ALA A 80 -16.50 -3.44 21.12
CA ALA A 80 -15.89 -2.98 19.88
C ALA A 80 -16.95 -2.63 18.81
N ARG A 81 -18.03 -3.42 18.71
CA ARG A 81 -19.14 -3.15 17.79
C ARG A 81 -19.86 -1.85 18.13
N LYS A 82 -20.10 -1.59 19.42
CA LYS A 82 -20.75 -0.37 19.91
C LYS A 82 -19.98 0.89 19.51
N VAL A 83 -18.64 0.81 19.57
CA VAL A 83 -17.73 1.93 19.24
C VAL A 83 -17.30 1.93 17.75
N ARG A 84 -17.92 1.07 16.92
CA ARG A 84 -17.65 0.91 15.48
C ARG A 84 -16.20 0.57 15.13
N VAL A 85 -15.52 -0.20 16.00
CA VAL A 85 -14.18 -0.72 15.77
C VAL A 85 -14.27 -2.23 15.52
N SER A 86 -13.53 -2.75 14.53
CA SER A 86 -13.52 -4.21 14.32
C SER A 86 -12.84 -4.91 15.50
N ARG A 87 -13.34 -6.08 15.89
CA ARG A 87 -12.80 -6.86 17.01
C ARG A 87 -11.29 -7.08 16.89
N THR A 88 -10.80 -7.40 15.68
CA THR A 88 -9.38 -7.59 15.40
C THR A 88 -8.55 -6.33 15.64
N THR A 89 -9.09 -5.17 15.24
CA THR A 89 -8.45 -3.88 15.47
C THR A 89 -8.42 -3.55 16.95
N ALA A 90 -9.55 -3.67 17.65
CA ALA A 90 -9.64 -3.44 19.09
C ALA A 90 -8.66 -4.33 19.87
N TYR A 91 -8.61 -5.63 19.55
CA TYR A 91 -7.68 -6.58 20.17
C TYR A 91 -6.21 -6.17 19.96
N LYS A 92 -5.83 -5.79 18.73
CA LYS A 92 -4.47 -5.37 18.41
C LYS A 92 -4.03 -4.15 19.24
N TYR A 93 -4.89 -3.14 19.35
CA TYR A 93 -4.55 -1.93 20.10
C TYR A 93 -4.59 -2.16 21.61
N LEU A 94 -5.55 -2.93 22.14
CA LEU A 94 -5.62 -3.26 23.57
C LEU A 94 -4.40 -4.06 24.04
N LYS A 95 -3.89 -5.00 23.23
CA LYS A 95 -2.66 -5.76 23.53
C LYS A 95 -1.40 -4.89 23.47
N THR A 96 -1.37 -3.89 22.59
CA THR A 96 -0.20 -3.00 22.46
C THR A 96 -0.12 -2.01 23.62
N ASP A 97 -1.28 -1.60 24.15
CA ASP A 97 -1.38 -0.64 25.25
C ASP A 97 -1.00 -1.23 26.61
N SER A 98 -1.06 -2.56 26.77
CA SER A 98 -0.62 -3.26 27.99
C SER A 98 0.88 -3.57 28.04
N VAL A 99 1.63 -3.25 26.97
CA VAL A 99 3.09 -3.49 26.86
C VAL A 99 3.88 -2.16 26.95
N LYS A 100 3.23 -1.06 27.34
CA LYS A 100 3.87 0.20 27.68
C LYS A 100 3.86 0.39 29.19
#